data_AF-A0A7X0FM12-F1
#
_entry.id   AF-A0A7X0FM12-F1
#
_cell.length_a   1.000
_cell.length_b   1.000
_cell.length_c   1.000
_cell.angle_alpha   90.00
_cell.angle_beta   90.00
_cell.angle_gamma   90.00
#
_symmetry.space_group_name_H-M   'P 1'
#
loop_
_entity.id
_entity.type
_entity.pdbx_description
1 polymer ?
#
loop_
_entity_poly.entity_id
_entity_poly.type
_entity_poly.pdbx_seq_one_letter_code
_entity_poly.pdbx_strand_id
1 'polypeptide(L)' 'MKSARLPRVVAKLPRRGYVLATLTVVDENGFTHHYAPVETPLGALRDAAALMHLQSTAMDTSHDDARSSAS' A
#
# COMPACT_ATOMS: atom_id res chain seq x y z
N MET A 1 6.19 -21.88 8.39
CA MET A 1 5.50 -20.69 7.86
C MET A 1 4.57 -21.14 6.74
N LYS A 2 3.24 -21.16 6.97
CA LYS A 2 2.27 -21.58 5.93
C LYS A 2 2.08 -20.42 4.96
N SER A 3 2.63 -20.55 3.76
CA SER A 3 2.36 -19.64 2.64
C SER A 3 0.87 -19.75 2.30
N ALA A 4 0.10 -18.71 2.62
CA ALA A 4 -1.29 -18.61 2.20
C ALA A 4 -1.31 -18.49 0.68
N ARG A 5 -1.65 -19.58 -0.01
CA ARG A 5 -1.86 -19.55 -1.46
C ARG A 5 -3.05 -18.65 -1.71
N LEU A 6 -2.80 -17.47 -2.28
CA LEU A 6 -3.85 -16.58 -2.75
C LEU A 6 -4.77 -17.38 -3.68
N PRO A 7 -6.11 -17.30 -3.51
CA PRO A 7 -7.05 -18.01 -4.36
C PRO A 7 -6.76 -17.64 -5.81
N ARG A 8 -6.74 -18.64 -6.70
CA ARG A 8 -6.52 -18.45 -8.13
C ARG A 8 -7.67 -17.61 -8.69
N VAL A 9 -7.48 -16.29 -8.70
CA VAL A 9 -8.42 -15.37 -9.35
C VAL A 9 -8.37 -15.73 -10.83
N VAL A 10 -9.49 -16.17 -11.39
CA VAL A 10 -9.72 -16.10 -12.84
C VAL A 10 -9.77 -14.60 -13.14
N ALA A 11 -8.59 -14.01 -13.33
CA ALA A 11 -8.39 -12.58 -13.31
C ALA A 11 -8.99 -12.00 -14.58
N LYS A 12 -10.23 -11.53 -14.47
CA LYS A 12 -10.76 -10.53 -15.40
C LYS A 12 -9.69 -9.44 -15.50
N LEU A 13 -9.13 -9.24 -16.69
CA LEU A 13 -8.17 -8.17 -16.91
C LEU A 13 -8.85 -6.83 -16.61
N PRO A 14 -8.18 -5.91 -15.90
CA PRO A 14 -8.72 -4.57 -15.70
C PRO A 14 -8.92 -3.88 -17.05
N ARG A 15 -9.82 -2.88 -17.07
CA ARG A 15 -9.99 -2.01 -18.24
C ARG A 15 -8.67 -1.31 -18.57
N ARG A 16 -8.49 -0.92 -19.84
CA ARG A 16 -7.33 -0.14 -20.26
C ARG A 16 -7.19 1.12 -19.40
N GLY A 17 -6.03 1.32 -18.80
CA GLY A 17 -5.75 2.46 -17.89
C GLY A 17 -6.20 2.24 -16.44
N TYR A 18 -6.77 1.09 -16.11
CA TYR A 18 -7.19 0.69 -14.76
C TYR A 18 -6.32 -0.44 -14.23
N VAL A 19 -6.42 -0.67 -12.93
CA VAL A 19 -5.79 -1.77 -12.20
C VAL A 19 -6.80 -2.43 -11.27
N LEU A 20 -6.65 -3.73 -11.03
CA LEU A 20 -7.30 -4.40 -9.90
C LEU A 20 -6.35 -4.29 -8.70
N ALA A 21 -6.73 -3.49 -7.71
CA ALA A 21 -5.96 -3.29 -6.49
C ALA A 21 -6.55 -4.15 -5.36
N THR A 22 -5.68 -4.76 -4.55
CA THR A 22 -6.05 -5.42 -3.29
C THR A 22 -5.42 -4.61 -2.16
N LEU A 23 -6.19 -4.23 -1.16
CA LEU A 23 -5.70 -3.50 0.00
C LEU A 23 -5.61 -4.45 1.20
N THR A 24 -4.48 -4.36 1.90
CA THR A 24 -4.28 -5.01 3.19
C THR A 24 -3.84 -3.93 4.17
N VAL A 25 -4.53 -3.85 5.31
CA VAL A 25 -4.24 -2.87 6.36
C VAL A 25 -3.94 -3.63 7.63
N VAL A 26 -2.84 -3.27 8.30
CA VAL A 26 -2.53 -3.74 9.65
C VAL A 26 -2.81 -2.58 10.59
N ASP A 27 -3.71 -2.79 11.55
CA ASP A 27 -4.00 -1.76 12.54
C ASP A 27 -3.01 -1.80 13.72
N GLU A 28 -3.16 -0.85 14.65
CA GLU A 28 -2.32 -0.73 15.84
C GLU A 28 -2.37 -1.95 16.78
N ASN A 29 -3.45 -2.74 16.71
CA ASN A 29 -3.63 -3.96 17.49
C ASN A 29 -3.00 -5.18 16.78
N GLY A 30 -2.43 -4.99 15.59
CA GLY A 30 -1.84 -6.04 14.78
C GLY A 30 -2.86 -6.88 14.01
N PHE A 31 -4.13 -6.46 13.93
CA PHE A 31 -5.10 -7.17 13.10
C PHE A 31 -4.92 -6.80 11.64
N THR A 32 -4.92 -7.83 10.79
CA THR A 32 -4.82 -7.70 9.35
C THR A 32 -6.19 -7.71 8.71
N HIS A 33 -6.55 -6.59 8.09
CA HIS A 33 -7.78 -6.41 7.33
C HIS A 33 -7.51 -6.62 5.85
N HIS A 34 -8.16 -7.60 5.24
CA HIS A 34 -8.11 -7.84 3.79
C HIS A 34 -9.38 -7.34 3.13
N TYR A 35 -9.23 -6.40 2.20
CA TYR A 35 -10.34 -5.85 1.44
C TYR A 35 -10.53 -6.60 0.12
N ALA A 36 -11.77 -6.63 -0.36
CA ALA A 36 -12.07 -7.19 -1.67
C ALA A 36 -11.32 -6.41 -2.77
N PRO A 37 -10.89 -7.09 -3.85
CA PRO A 37 -10.25 -6.41 -4.98
C PRO A 37 -11.15 -5.33 -5.56
N VAL A 38 -10.58 -4.15 -5.82
CA VAL A 38 -11.28 -3.01 -6.42
C VAL A 38 -10.62 -2.63 -7.74
N GLU A 39 -11.42 -2.32 -8.75
CA GLU A 39 -10.91 -1.80 -10.01
C GLU A 39 -10.84 -0.26 -9.95
N THR A 40 -9.65 0.32 -10.14
CA THR A 40 -9.41 1.77 -9.99
C THR A 40 -8.50 2.30 -11.09
N PRO A 41 -8.58 3.59 -11.49
CA PRO A 41 -7.63 4.18 -12.43
C PRO A 41 -6.19 4.07 -11.92
N LEU A 42 -5.24 3.76 -12.82
CA LEU A 42 -3.83 3.62 -12.44
C LEU A 42 -3.25 4.92 -11.83
N GLY A 43 -3.66 6.08 -12.36
CA GLY A 43 -3.25 7.38 -11.82
C GLY A 43 -3.69 7.57 -10.37
N ALA A 44 -4.96 7.29 -10.07
CA ALA A 44 -5.49 7.40 -8.72
C ALA A 44 -4.77 6.49 -7.72
N LEU A 45 -4.40 5.26 -8.13
CA LEU A 45 -3.58 4.38 -7.27
C LEU A 45 -2.19 4.97 -7.00
N ARG A 46 -1.55 5.56 -8.02
CA ARG A 46 -0.23 6.20 -7.87
C ARG A 46 -0.29 7.39 -6.93
N ASP A 47 -1.30 8.24 -7.07
CA ASP A 47 -1.49 9.42 -6.22
C ASP A 47 -1.73 9.00 -4.76
N ALA A 48 -2.59 8.00 -4.54
CA ALA A 48 -2.83 7.43 -3.21
C ALA A 48 -1.56 6.84 -2.58
N ALA A 49 -0.77 6.11 -3.37
CA ALA A 49 0.51 5.56 -2.91
C ALA A 49 1.52 6.66 -2.53
N ALA A 50 1.59 7.72 -3.34
CA ALA A 50 2.45 8.87 -3.05
C ALA A 50 2.01 9.59 -1.76
N LEU A 51 0.70 9.80 -1.56
CA LEU A 51 0.16 10.38 -0.32
C LEU A 51 0.49 9.55 0.91
N MET A 52 0.31 8.22 0.85
CA MET A 52 0.68 7.32 1.94
C MET A 52 2.18 7.37 2.25
N HIS A 53 3.02 7.49 1.22
CA HIS A 53 4.46 7.60 1.40
C HIS A 53 4.84 8.92 2.10
N LEU A 54 4.25 10.04 1.66
CA LEU A 54 4.47 11.35 2.26
C LEU A 54 4.02 11.44 3.73
N GLN A 55 2.97 10.69 4.09
CA GLN A 55 2.43 10.64 5.46
C GLN A 55 3.10 9.56 6.33
N SER A 56 4.10 8.84 5.80
CA SER A 56 4.77 7.77 6.52
C SER A 56 5.71 8.32 7.58
N THR A 57 5.52 7.90 8.83
CA THR A 57 6.40 8.27 9.96
C THR A 57 7.85 7.77 9.77
N ALA A 58 8.07 6.76 8.95
CA ALA A 58 9.42 6.32 8.58
C ALA A 58 10.20 7.41 7.82
N MET A 59 9.51 8.28 7.07
CA MET A 59 10.13 9.46 6.46
C MET A 59 10.37 10.59 7.47
N ASP A 60 9.51 10.74 8.48
CA ASP A 60 9.67 11.73 9.54
C ASP A 60 10.94 11.48 10.37
N THR A 61 11.22 10.23 10.77
CA THR A 61 12.44 9.87 11.51
C THR A 61 13.71 10.07 10.67
N SER A 62 13.66 9.78 9.37
CA SER A 62 14.82 9.96 8.46
C SER A 62 15.20 11.43 8.28
N HIS A 63 14.28 12.37 8.54
CA HIS A 63 14.55 13.80 8.50
C HIS A 63 15.20 14.33 9.79
N ASP A 64 14.93 13.67 10.93
CA ASP A 64 15.44 14.08 12.25
C ASP A 64 16.89 13.62 12.49
N ASP A 65 17.24 12.41 12.02
CA ASP A 65 18.62 11.89 12.08
C ASP A 65 19.60 12.73 11.25
N ALA A 66 19.18 13.23 10.07
CA ALA A 66 20.03 14.05 9.22
C ALA A 66 20.31 15.45 9.81
N ARG A 67 19.44 15.97 10.67
CA ARG A 67 19.66 17.23 11.42
C ARG A 67 20.51 17.02 12.67
N SER A 68 20.37 15.88 13.33
CA SER A 68 21.11 15.55 14.56
C SER A 68 22.58 15.17 14.28
N SER A 69 22.90 14.66 13.09
CA SER A 69 24.29 14.33 12.70
C SER A 69 25.08 15.52 12.12
N ALA A 70 24.46 16.68 11.95
CA ALA A 70 25.07 17.89 11.38
C ALA A 70 25.33 18.99 12.42
N SER A 71 25.19 18.67 13.71
CA SER A 71 25.36 19.61 14.84
C SER A 71 26.41 19.16 15.84
#